data_AF-A0A842UV16-F1
#
_entry.id   AF-A0A842UV16-F1
#
_cell.length_a   1.000
_cell.length_b   1.000
_cell.length_c   1.000
_cell.angle_alpha   90.00
_cell.angle_beta   90.00
_cell.angle_gamma   90.00
#
_symmetry.space_group_name_H-M   'P 1'
#
loop_
_entity.id
_entity.type
_entity.pdbx_description
1 polymer ?
#
loop_
_entity_poly.entity_id
_entity_poly.type
_entity_poly.pdbx_seq_one_letter_code
_entity_poly.pdbx_strand_id
1 'polypeptide(L)'
;MKKRVLFAVILALIIIILGFLVFKLKPDYDSVEKFNSTNESINEFPISGSYITWERALDYLHSGEVASIMQAHSLEVTLQLKNKIILKTTEPSIDEIFREVDKCGEVCKNIITSTE
;
A
#
# COMPACT_ATOMS: atom_id res chain seq x y z
N MET A 1 -18.91 48.71 -27.22
CA MET A 1 -18.22 48.54 -25.92
C MET A 1 -18.96 47.65 -24.92
N LYS A 2 -20.25 47.89 -24.62
CA LYS A 2 -21.00 47.13 -23.59
C LYS A 2 -21.03 45.60 -23.78
N LYS A 3 -21.16 45.10 -25.02
CA LYS A 3 -21.19 43.66 -25.31
C LYS A 3 -19.85 42.95 -25.04
N ARG A 4 -18.72 43.59 -25.35
CA ARG A 4 -17.37 43.01 -25.13
C ARG A 4 -17.04 42.88 -23.64
N VAL A 5 -17.47 43.86 -22.84
CA VAL A 5 -17.36 43.82 -21.37
C VAL A 5 -18.24 42.72 -20.77
N LEU A 6 -19.48 42.58 -21.27
CA LEU A 6 -20.39 41.53 -20.83
C LEU A 6 -19.84 40.12 -21.11
N PHE A 7 -19.25 39.89 -22.29
CA PHE A 7 -18.61 38.61 -22.61
C PHE A 7 -17.42 38.30 -21.69
N ALA A 8 -16.59 39.29 -21.38
CA ALA A 8 -15.44 39.10 -20.49
C ALA A 8 -15.87 38.69 -19.06
N VAL A 9 -16.95 39.29 -18.55
CA VAL A 9 -17.49 38.96 -17.21
C VAL A 9 -18.07 37.55 -17.18
N ILE A 10 -18.83 37.16 -18.21
CA ILE A 10 -19.39 35.79 -18.29
C ILE A 10 -18.27 34.75 -18.37
N LEU A 11 -17.22 35.02 -19.16
CA LEU A 11 -16.11 34.09 -19.34
C LEU A 11 -15.28 33.93 -18.05
N ALA A 12 -15.09 35.01 -17.28
CA ALA A 12 -14.45 34.95 -15.97
C ALA A 12 -15.27 34.12 -14.96
N LEU A 13 -16.60 34.26 -14.95
CA LEU A 13 -17.47 33.47 -14.07
C LEU A 13 -17.43 31.98 -14.42
N ILE A 14 -17.38 31.62 -15.71
CA ILE A 14 -17.26 30.23 -16.16
C ILE A 14 -15.94 29.62 -15.70
N ILE A 15 -14.82 30.36 -15.79
CA ILE A 15 -13.50 29.88 -15.34
C ILE A 15 -13.49 29.64 -13.82
N ILE A 16 -14.11 30.53 -13.03
CA ILE A 16 -14.21 30.36 -11.56
C ILE A 16 -15.04 29.11 -11.21
N ILE A 17 -16.17 28.88 -11.88
CA ILE A 17 -17.02 27.71 -11.66
C ILE A 17 -16.29 26.41 -12.05
N LEU A 18 -15.61 26.39 -13.20
CA LEU A 18 -14.83 25.25 -13.65
C LEU A 18 -13.66 24.94 -12.70
N GLY A 19 -12.95 25.97 -12.22
CA GLY A 19 -11.89 25.80 -11.23
C GLY A 19 -12.39 25.21 -9.91
N PHE A 20 -13.57 25.64 -9.45
CA PHE A 20 -14.20 25.09 -8.23
C PHE A 20 -14.61 23.61 -8.40
N LEU A 21 -15.03 23.22 -9.61
CA LEU A 21 -15.39 21.84 -9.94
C LEU A 21 -14.17 20.90 -9.96
N VAL A 22 -13.04 21.35 -10.53
CA VAL A 22 -11.80 20.57 -10.54
C VAL A 22 -11.22 20.42 -9.13
N PHE A 23 -11.33 21.44 -8.27
CA PHE A 23 -10.86 21.37 -6.89
C PHE A 23 -11.61 20.31 -6.05
N LYS A 24 -12.90 20.07 -6.34
CA LYS A 24 -13.71 19.04 -5.66
C LYS A 24 -13.45 17.61 -6.13
N LEU A 25 -12.67 17.43 -7.20
CA LEU A 25 -12.32 16.12 -7.75
C LEU A 25 -10.93 15.64 -7.36
N LYS A 26 -10.21 16.34 -6.45
CA LYS A 26 -9.01 15.75 -5.87
C LYS A 26 -9.49 14.57 -5.00
N PRO A 27 -9.24 13.31 -5.38
CA PRO A 27 -9.52 12.21 -4.47
C PRO A 27 -8.62 12.43 -3.27
N ASP A 28 -9.25 12.52 -2.10
CA ASP A 28 -8.58 12.50 -0.83
C ASP A 28 -8.00 11.09 -0.66
N TYR A 29 -6.72 10.92 -1.01
CA TYR A 29 -5.98 9.66 -0.86
C TYR A 29 -5.53 9.46 0.60
N ASP A 30 -6.08 10.20 1.56
CA ASP A 30 -5.74 10.10 2.98
C ASP A 30 -6.83 9.44 3.85
N SER A 31 -7.82 8.80 3.21
CA SER A 31 -8.79 7.93 3.90
C SER A 31 -8.59 6.47 3.51
N VAL A 32 -7.43 5.90 3.84
CA VAL A 32 -7.41 4.49 4.27
C VAL A 32 -8.16 4.48 5.60
N GLU A 33 -9.41 4.07 5.50
CA GLU A 33 -10.34 3.93 6.60
C GLU A 33 -9.65 3.32 7.82
N LYS A 34 -9.67 4.08 8.92
CA LYS A 34 -9.72 3.53 10.27
C LYS A 34 -10.85 2.49 10.30
N PHE A 35 -10.53 1.23 10.00
CA PHE A 35 -11.42 0.13 10.29
C PHE A 35 -11.45 -0.03 11.81
N ASN A 36 -12.52 0.49 12.40
CA ASN A 36 -12.74 0.48 13.83
C ASN A 36 -12.77 -0.97 14.34
N SER A 37 -11.83 -1.23 15.24
CA SER A 37 -11.87 -2.34 16.18
C SER A 37 -13.22 -2.38 16.91
N THR A 38 -14.00 -3.42 16.64
CA THR A 38 -14.84 -4.10 17.64
C THR A 38 -14.95 -5.56 17.25
N ASN A 39 -14.18 -6.39 17.95
CA ASN A 39 -14.43 -7.80 18.25
C ASN A 39 -15.07 -8.66 17.14
N GLU A 40 -14.24 -9.13 16.22
CA GLU A 40 -14.40 -10.48 15.70
C GLU A 40 -13.01 -11.04 15.36
N SER A 41 -12.50 -11.93 16.22
CA SER A 41 -11.40 -12.82 15.83
C SER A 41 -11.97 -13.83 14.85
N ILE A 42 -12.31 -13.39 13.65
CA ILE A 42 -12.35 -14.31 12.53
C ILE A 42 -10.87 -14.64 12.33
N ASN A 43 -10.48 -15.87 12.68
CA ASN A 43 -9.22 -16.44 12.22
C ASN A 43 -9.32 -16.57 10.70
N GLU A 44 -9.30 -15.43 10.00
CA GLU A 44 -9.33 -15.39 8.56
C GLU A 44 -7.97 -15.85 8.11
N PHE A 45 -7.91 -17.12 7.73
CA PHE A 45 -6.69 -17.70 7.18
C PHE A 45 -6.29 -16.87 5.96
N PRO A 46 -5.01 -16.46 5.86
CA PRO A 46 -4.57 -15.67 4.73
C PRO A 46 -4.84 -16.43 3.43
N ILE A 47 -5.54 -15.78 2.50
CA ILE A 47 -5.77 -16.35 1.17
C ILE A 47 -4.48 -16.18 0.37
N SER A 48 -4.00 -17.27 -0.25
CA SER A 48 -2.79 -17.22 -1.07
C SER A 48 -2.96 -16.24 -2.24
N GLY A 49 -1.99 -15.36 -2.43
CA GLY A 49 -2.00 -14.26 -3.40
C GLY A 49 -2.63 -12.96 -2.88
N SER A 50 -3.10 -12.91 -1.63
CA SER A 50 -3.65 -11.67 -1.04
C SER A 50 -2.55 -10.62 -0.80
N TYR A 51 -2.94 -9.35 -0.92
CA TYR A 51 -2.11 -8.21 -0.49
C TYR A 51 -2.36 -7.91 0.98
N ILE A 52 -1.28 -7.71 1.73
CA ILE A 52 -1.26 -7.35 3.14
C ILE A 52 -0.48 -6.05 3.34
N THR A 53 -0.69 -5.39 4.48
CA THR A 53 0.11 -4.21 4.84
C THR A 53 1.55 -4.59 5.14
N TRP A 54 2.44 -3.61 5.08
CA TRP A 54 3.85 -3.78 5.39
C TRP A 54 4.07 -4.28 6.82
N GLU A 55 3.38 -3.68 7.79
CA GLU A 55 3.46 -4.07 9.21
C GLU A 55 3.03 -5.51 9.40
N ARG A 56 1.98 -5.95 8.69
CA ARG A 56 1.50 -7.32 8.72
C ARG A 56 2.51 -8.29 8.12
N ALA A 57 3.24 -7.89 7.08
CA ALA A 57 4.32 -8.69 6.51
C ALA A 57 5.47 -8.86 7.52
N LEU A 58 5.80 -7.82 8.28
CA LEU A 58 6.78 -7.88 9.37
C LEU A 58 6.32 -8.78 10.52
N ASP A 59 5.04 -8.80 10.86
CA ASP A 59 4.50 -9.75 11.84
C ASP A 59 4.78 -11.21 11.41
N TYR A 60 4.52 -11.55 10.14
CA TYR A 60 4.79 -12.89 9.60
C TYR A 60 6.30 -13.20 9.54
N LEU A 61 7.12 -12.21 9.21
CA LEU A 61 8.57 -12.35 9.20
C LEU A 61 9.08 -12.70 10.59
N HIS A 62 8.71 -11.90 11.58
CA HIS A 62 9.16 -12.05 12.96
C HIS A 62 8.52 -13.23 13.69
N SER A 63 7.36 -13.74 13.22
CA SER A 63 6.78 -15.00 13.72
C SER A 63 7.59 -16.23 13.28
N GLY A 64 8.46 -16.07 12.27
CA GLY A 64 9.23 -17.17 11.69
C GLY A 64 8.38 -18.09 10.80
N GLU A 65 7.20 -17.66 10.37
CA GLU A 65 6.34 -18.44 9.48
C GLU A 65 6.77 -18.34 8.01
N VAL A 66 7.62 -17.36 7.68
CA VAL A 66 8.12 -17.14 6.32
C VAL A 66 9.19 -18.18 5.96
N ALA A 67 9.07 -18.75 4.76
CA ALA A 67 10.04 -19.67 4.18
C ALA A 67 10.91 -19.00 3.12
N SER A 68 10.34 -18.09 2.33
CA SER A 68 11.10 -17.28 1.38
C SER A 68 10.51 -15.88 1.18
N ILE A 69 11.36 -14.96 0.76
CA ILE A 69 11.02 -13.58 0.45
C ILE A 69 11.63 -13.24 -0.90
N MET A 70 10.83 -12.68 -1.78
CA MET A 70 11.27 -12.12 -3.05
C MET A 70 10.86 -10.65 -3.12
N GLN A 71 11.76 -9.80 -3.59
CA GLN A 71 11.45 -8.40 -3.89
C GLN A 71 11.66 -8.16 -5.39
N ALA A 72 10.66 -7.60 -6.06
CA ALA A 72 10.76 -7.19 -7.46
C ALA A 72 11.22 -5.73 -7.56
N HIS A 73 11.76 -5.32 -8.72
CA HIS A 73 12.08 -3.92 -9.03
C HIS A 73 10.91 -2.92 -8.87
N SER A 74 9.66 -3.40 -8.79
CA SER A 74 8.47 -2.60 -8.53
C SER A 74 8.22 -2.28 -7.04
N LEU A 75 9.13 -2.70 -6.14
CA LEU A 75 8.94 -2.70 -4.68
C LEU A 75 7.87 -3.69 -4.20
N GLU A 76 7.34 -4.54 -5.08
CA GLU A 76 6.49 -5.65 -4.66
C GLU A 76 7.34 -6.67 -3.90
N VAL A 77 6.90 -6.99 -2.68
CA VAL A 77 7.49 -8.03 -1.86
C VAL A 77 6.52 -9.21 -1.80
N THR A 78 7.00 -10.37 -2.18
CA THR A 78 6.29 -11.64 -2.07
C THR A 78 6.88 -12.45 -0.93
N LEU A 79 6.05 -12.79 0.06
CA LEU A 79 6.38 -13.68 1.17
C LEU A 79 5.73 -15.03 0.90
N GLN A 80 6.52 -16.09 0.82
CA GLN A 80 6.01 -17.45 0.84
C GLN A 80 6.14 -18.00 2.25
N LEU A 81 5.00 -18.33 2.86
CA LEU A 81 4.96 -18.96 4.18
C LEU A 81 5.34 -20.45 4.11
N LYS A 82 5.75 -21.03 5.24
CA LYS A 82 6.07 -22.46 5.40
C LYS A 82 4.92 -23.39 5.03
N ASN A 83 3.68 -22.93 5.19
CA ASN A 83 2.47 -23.64 4.76
C ASN A 83 2.13 -23.46 3.27
N LYS A 84 3.04 -22.86 2.48
CA LYS A 84 2.92 -22.58 1.03
C LYS A 84 1.92 -21.48 0.66
N ILE A 85 1.37 -20.75 1.63
CA ILE A 85 0.57 -19.55 1.35
C ILE A 85 1.51 -18.45 0.84
N ILE A 86 1.09 -17.78 -0.23
CA ILE A 86 1.79 -16.63 -0.80
C ILE A 86 1.10 -15.36 -0.32
N LEU A 87 1.86 -14.41 0.21
CA LEU A 87 1.39 -13.10 0.63
C LEU A 87 2.16 -12.04 -0.15
N LYS A 88 1.48 -10.96 -0.52
CA LYS A 88 2.09 -9.85 -1.25
C LYS A 88 2.01 -8.58 -0.43
N THR A 89 3.00 -7.73 -0.55
CA THR A 89 2.96 -6.37 -0.01
C THR A 89 3.80 -5.44 -0.88
N THR A 90 3.85 -4.17 -0.53
CA THR A 90 4.72 -3.18 -1.16
C THR A 90 5.58 -2.57 -0.07
N GLU A 91 6.90 -2.67 -0.21
CA GLU A 91 7.81 -2.09 0.77
C GLU A 91 7.85 -0.55 0.68
N PRO A 92 8.11 0.15 1.80
CA PRO A 92 8.21 1.61 1.78
C PRO A 92 9.55 2.12 1.22
N SER A 93 10.60 1.29 1.21
CA SER A 93 11.90 1.63 0.63
C SER A 93 12.66 0.39 0.14
N ILE A 94 13.51 0.60 -0.88
CA ILE A 94 14.39 -0.44 -1.42
C ILE A 94 15.25 -1.04 -0.28
N ASP A 95 15.34 -2.37 -0.29
CA ASP A 95 16.13 -3.18 0.65
C ASP A 95 15.61 -3.21 2.09
N GLU A 96 14.46 -2.61 2.40
CA GLU A 96 13.96 -2.59 3.77
C GLU A 96 13.63 -3.99 4.29
N ILE A 97 13.05 -4.83 3.44
CA ILE A 97 12.73 -6.20 3.84
C ILE A 97 13.97 -6.99 4.23
N PHE A 98 15.08 -6.81 3.52
CA PHE A 98 16.34 -7.51 3.82
C PHE A 98 16.98 -6.99 5.10
N ARG A 99 16.87 -5.69 5.40
CA ARG A 99 17.28 -5.16 6.71
C ARG A 99 16.49 -5.78 7.87
N GLU A 100 15.19 -5.99 7.68
CA GLU A 100 14.36 -6.65 8.71
C GLU A 100 14.69 -8.14 8.83
N VAL A 101 14.98 -8.84 7.72
CA VAL A 101 15.49 -10.22 7.73
C VAL A 101 16.80 -10.32 8.52
N ASP A 102 17.73 -9.39 8.33
CA ASP A 102 19.00 -9.36 9.06
C ASP A 102 18.78 -9.12 10.58
N LYS A 103 17.85 -8.24 10.94
CA LYS A 103 17.50 -7.95 12.35
C LYS A 103 16.78 -9.11 13.04
N CYS A 104 16.01 -9.89 12.28
CA CYS A 104 15.22 -11.02 12.78
C CYS A 104 16.09 -12.16 13.39
N GLY A 105 17.37 -12.23 13.02
CA GLY A 105 18.34 -13.13 13.65
C GLY A 105 18.02 -14.61 13.44
N GLU A 106 18.11 -15.42 14.49
CA GLU A 106 17.97 -16.89 14.41
C GLU A 106 16.59 -17.34 13.87
N VAL A 107 15.53 -16.55 14.06
CA VAL A 107 14.18 -16.85 13.54
C VAL A 107 14.18 -16.90 12.01
N CYS A 108 14.96 -16.01 11.37
CA CYS A 108 15.01 -15.85 9.93
C CYS A 108 16.21 -16.56 9.25
N LYS A 109 17.01 -17.30 10.02
CA LYS A 109 18.29 -17.88 9.57
C LYS A 109 18.22 -18.77 8.31
N ASN A 110 17.07 -19.40 8.07
CA ASN A 110 16.87 -20.33 6.96
C ASN A 110 15.90 -19.79 5.90
N ILE A 111 15.57 -18.50 5.93
CA ILE A 111 14.72 -17.89 4.94
C ILE A 111 15.51 -17.71 3.64
N ILE A 112 14.90 -18.09 2.52
CA ILE A 112 15.48 -17.86 1.20
C ILE A 112 15.12 -16.45 0.75
N THR A 113 16.10 -15.64 0.40
CA THR A 113 15.89 -14.28 -0.14
C THR A 113 16.27 -14.21 -1.61
N SER A 114 15.47 -13.53 -2.42
CA SER A 114 15.76 -13.30 -3.84
C SER A 114 15.27 -11.93 -4.32
N THR A 115 15.86 -11.45 -5.41
CA THR A 115 15.45 -10.22 -6.09
C THR A 115 15.16 -10.51 -7.57
N GLU A 116 14.18 -9.84 -8.15
CA GLU A 116 13.85 -9.89 -9.59
C GLU A 116 13.91 -8.51 -10.25
#